data_AF-A0A3A0G5R7-F1
#
_entry.id   AF-A0A3A0G5R7-F1
#
_cell.length_a   1.000
_cell.length_b   1.000
_cell.length_c   1.000
_cell.angle_alpha   90.00
_cell.angle_beta   90.00
_cell.angle_gamma   90.00
#
_symmetry.space_group_name_H-M   'P 1'
#
loop_
_entity.id
_entity.type
_entity.pdbx_description
1 polymer ?
#
loop_
_entity_poly.entity_id
_entity_poly.type
_entity_poly.pdbx_seq_one_letter_code
_entity_poly.pdbx_strand_id
1 'polypeptide(L)'
;MESNLITGLEASKPIRAVRRRSSASEDVKDTESEGDKSSEKAAFEVYLRSITSASGENSVSEEELFAALVQDRIKELKGDEALAKYQEYLADTKASHTRADGFVGWEKAARLALKQLRDDGTLTKEEADKIHSEAFDGAQLDDNKDALFDSRGGPGDPTVAVAKRDDAMQNAQARLVDFAAGTIAAVSRPLDGDYSQYDHGGAGTSLLSSTSVGESASGNPVDGASGFLYKPVS
;
A
#
# COMPACT_ATOMS: atom_id res chain seq x y z
N MET A 1 20.38 -45.71 -29.31
CA MET A 1 21.47 -45.09 -30.08
C MET A 1 20.94 -43.69 -30.39
N GLU A 2 21.38 -42.60 -29.79
CA GLU A 2 22.74 -42.20 -29.41
C GLU A 2 22.73 -41.43 -28.08
N SER A 3 23.76 -41.67 -27.29
CA SER A 3 24.02 -41.04 -25.99
C SER A 3 24.94 -39.85 -26.21
N ASN A 4 24.53 -38.63 -25.85
CA ASN A 4 25.44 -37.49 -25.80
C ASN A 4 25.75 -37.13 -24.35
N LEU A 5 26.86 -37.70 -23.86
CA LEU A 5 27.58 -37.22 -22.68
C LEU A 5 28.26 -35.89 -23.04
N ILE A 6 27.94 -34.82 -22.32
CA ILE A 6 28.75 -33.61 -22.29
C ILE A 6 29.37 -33.50 -20.90
N THR A 7 30.59 -34.05 -20.81
CA THR A 7 31.54 -33.85 -19.72
C THR A 7 32.27 -32.53 -19.95
N GLY A 8 31.96 -31.51 -19.14
CA GLY A 8 32.66 -30.23 -19.11
C GLY A 8 33.23 -29.96 -17.72
N LEU A 9 34.38 -30.58 -17.43
CA LEU A 9 35.17 -30.36 -16.22
C LEU A 9 36.12 -29.18 -16.47
N GLU A 10 35.69 -27.95 -16.16
CA GLU A 10 36.52 -26.74 -16.30
C GLU A 10 37.30 -26.45 -15.01
N ALA A 11 38.54 -25.98 -15.21
CA ALA A 11 39.65 -26.06 -14.29
C ALA A 11 39.59 -25.09 -13.09
N SER A 12 39.96 -25.63 -11.93
CA SER A 12 40.24 -24.91 -10.69
C SER A 12 41.44 -23.97 -10.85
N LYS A 13 41.23 -22.66 -10.68
CA LYS A 13 42.29 -21.64 -10.70
C LYS A 13 42.99 -21.56 -9.34
N PRO A 14 44.32 -21.34 -9.31
CA PRO A 14 45.09 -21.32 -8.07
C PRO A 14 44.76 -20.10 -7.19
N ILE A 15 44.58 -20.38 -5.89
CA ILE A 15 44.39 -19.42 -4.81
C ILE A 15 45.66 -18.56 -4.71
N ARG A 16 45.55 -17.29 -5.12
CA ARG A 16 46.62 -16.31 -4.99
C ARG A 16 46.67 -15.82 -3.55
N ALA A 17 47.69 -16.25 -2.81
CA ALA A 17 47.95 -15.81 -1.44
C ALA A 17 48.07 -14.29 -1.38
N VAL A 18 47.08 -13.64 -0.76
CA VAL A 18 47.08 -12.20 -0.50
C VAL A 18 48.00 -11.92 0.68
N ARG A 19 49.10 -11.25 0.37
CA ARG A 19 50.13 -10.75 1.27
C ARG A 19 49.49 -9.73 2.22
N ARG A 20 49.36 -10.07 3.51
CA ARG A 20 49.05 -9.12 4.59
C ARG A 20 50.10 -8.01 4.59
N ARG A 21 49.73 -6.81 4.11
CA ARG A 21 50.41 -5.57 4.49
C ARG A 21 49.75 -5.05 5.74
N SER A 22 50.45 -5.23 6.85
CA SER A 22 50.35 -4.40 8.04
C SER A 22 50.77 -2.97 7.66
N SER A 23 49.84 -2.03 7.68
CA SER A 23 50.15 -0.60 7.67
C SER A 23 49.13 0.15 8.50
N ALA A 24 49.64 0.72 9.60
CA ALA A 24 49.23 1.96 10.25
C ALA A 24 47.73 2.21 10.46
N SER A 25 47.33 2.09 11.72
CA SER A 25 46.19 2.75 12.34
C SER A 25 46.27 4.27 12.16
N GLU A 26 45.58 4.78 11.14
CA GLU A 26 45.11 6.16 11.12
C GLU A 26 43.68 6.16 11.65
N ASP A 27 43.47 6.86 12.77
CA ASP A 27 42.16 7.23 13.31
C ASP A 27 41.42 8.09 12.26
N VAL A 28 40.77 7.44 11.30
CA VAL A 28 39.76 8.07 10.45
C VAL A 28 38.51 8.18 11.31
N LYS A 29 38.35 9.36 11.90
CA LYS A 29 37.11 9.79 12.54
C LYS A 29 36.05 9.91 11.44
N ASP A 30 35.39 8.80 11.13
CA ASP A 30 34.20 8.74 10.27
C ASP A 30 33.18 9.72 10.84
N THR A 31 33.15 10.89 10.24
CA THR A 31 32.15 11.91 10.46
C THR A 31 31.04 11.53 9.49
N GLU A 32 30.16 10.64 9.92
CA GLU A 32 28.93 10.31 9.20
C GLU A 32 28.22 11.63 8.88
N SER A 33 28.17 11.93 7.58
CA SER A 33 27.51 13.12 7.05
C SER A 33 26.02 12.99 7.27
N GLU A 34 25.47 13.64 8.29
CA GLU A 34 24.03 13.79 8.55
C GLU A 34 23.29 14.61 7.45
N GLY A 35 23.98 15.03 6.39
CA GLY A 35 23.40 15.81 5.31
C GLY A 35 22.83 14.95 4.17
N ASP A 36 21.59 14.47 4.31
CA ASP A 36 20.65 14.39 3.16
C ASP A 36 19.19 14.08 3.52
N LYS A 37 18.88 13.58 4.73
CA LYS A 37 17.50 13.17 5.10
C LYS A 37 16.43 14.28 5.00
N SER A 38 16.86 15.55 5.02
CA SER A 38 15.98 16.71 4.83
C SER A 38 15.44 16.81 3.39
N SER A 39 16.23 16.40 2.38
CA SER A 39 15.84 16.49 0.97
C SER A 39 14.77 15.45 0.61
N GLU A 40 14.88 14.24 1.17
CA GLU A 40 13.92 13.15 0.96
C GLU A 40 12.54 13.49 1.54
N LYS A 41 12.51 14.01 2.78
CA LYS A 41 11.27 14.49 3.41
C LYS A 41 10.58 15.57 2.58
N ALA A 42 11.34 16.49 2.00
CA ALA A 42 10.79 17.53 1.13
C ALA A 42 10.20 16.96 -0.17
N ALA A 43 10.85 15.96 -0.78
CA ALA A 43 10.34 15.31 -1.99
C ALA A 43 9.02 14.56 -1.74
N PHE A 44 8.94 13.82 -0.64
CA PHE A 44 7.71 13.16 -0.20
C PHE A 44 6.57 14.17 0.02
N GLU A 45 6.85 15.27 0.73
CA GLU A 45 5.86 16.31 1.00
C GLU A 45 5.38 17.00 -0.29
N VAL A 46 6.30 17.31 -1.21
CA VAL A 46 5.95 17.87 -2.52
C VAL A 46 5.05 16.91 -3.31
N TYR A 47 5.37 15.62 -3.29
CA TYR A 47 4.54 14.62 -3.95
C TYR A 47 3.15 14.52 -3.31
N LEU A 48 3.06 14.42 -1.99
CA LEU A 48 1.78 14.30 -1.28
C LEU A 48 0.91 15.55 -1.49
N ARG A 49 1.51 16.74 -1.50
CA ARG A 49 0.83 17.99 -1.89
C ARG A 49 0.33 17.93 -3.34
N SER A 50 1.06 17.29 -4.25
CA SER A 50 0.63 17.17 -5.65
C SER A 50 -0.62 16.31 -5.82
N ILE A 51 -0.75 15.21 -5.06
CA ILE A 51 -1.90 14.31 -5.17
C ILE A 51 -3.14 14.79 -4.40
N THR A 52 -2.97 15.52 -3.29
CA THR A 52 -4.06 15.99 -2.41
C THR A 52 -4.66 17.35 -2.81
N SER A 53 -4.11 18.01 -3.84
CA SER A 53 -4.43 19.41 -4.17
C SER A 53 -5.81 19.66 -4.80
N ALA A 54 -6.58 18.61 -5.13
CA ALA A 54 -7.83 18.76 -5.87
C ALA A 54 -9.01 19.30 -5.03
N SER A 55 -9.04 19.05 -3.71
CA SER A 55 -10.20 19.44 -2.88
C SER A 55 -10.08 20.84 -2.25
N GLY A 56 -8.90 21.46 -2.27
CA GLY A 56 -8.65 22.73 -1.56
C GLY A 56 -8.65 22.61 -0.03
N GLU A 57 -8.93 21.43 0.51
CA GLU A 57 -8.90 21.15 1.94
C GLU A 57 -7.47 20.73 2.33
N ASN A 58 -6.98 21.20 3.48
CA ASN A 58 -5.67 20.82 4.01
C ASN A 58 -5.72 19.43 4.68
N SER A 59 -6.43 18.50 4.04
CA SER A 59 -6.65 17.13 4.48
C SER A 59 -6.09 16.14 3.46
N VAL A 60 -5.99 14.89 3.88
CA VAL A 60 -5.59 13.74 3.06
C VAL A 60 -6.40 12.53 3.53
N SER A 61 -6.86 11.70 2.58
CA SER A 61 -7.48 10.40 2.91
C SER A 61 -6.46 9.29 3.11
N GLU A 62 -6.86 8.17 3.67
CA GLU A 62 -5.98 7.01 3.83
C GLU A 62 -5.53 6.46 2.47
N GLU A 63 -6.43 6.41 1.46
CA GLU A 63 -6.04 5.94 0.12
C GLU A 63 -4.97 6.84 -0.55
N GLU A 64 -5.09 8.16 -0.39
CA GLU A 64 -4.11 9.11 -0.92
C GLU A 64 -2.76 8.98 -0.20
N LEU A 65 -2.80 8.86 1.13
CA LEU A 65 -1.61 8.64 1.95
C LEU A 65 -0.94 7.31 1.60
N PHE A 66 -1.72 6.25 1.39
CA PHE A 66 -1.23 4.95 0.94
C PHE A 66 -0.46 5.05 -0.38
N ALA A 67 -1.04 5.70 -1.40
CA ALA A 67 -0.39 5.86 -2.68
C ALA A 67 0.95 6.61 -2.57
N ALA A 68 1.04 7.61 -1.67
CA ALA A 68 2.29 8.31 -1.38
C ALA A 68 3.32 7.44 -0.65
N LEU A 69 2.90 6.66 0.35
CA LEU A 69 3.80 5.78 1.08
C LEU A 69 4.36 4.67 0.17
N VAL A 70 3.58 4.17 -0.79
CA VAL A 70 4.10 3.23 -1.79
C VAL A 70 5.26 3.85 -2.59
N GLN A 71 5.17 5.13 -3.00
CA GLN A 71 6.27 5.81 -3.69
C GLN A 71 7.52 5.93 -2.84
N ASP A 72 7.33 6.36 -1.60
CA ASP A 72 8.42 6.54 -0.63
C ASP A 72 9.18 5.22 -0.44
N ARG A 73 8.46 4.12 -0.22
CA ARG A 73 9.05 2.79 -0.01
C ARG A 73 9.71 2.22 -1.26
N ILE A 74 9.16 2.46 -2.46
CA ILE A 74 9.82 2.08 -3.71
C ILE A 74 11.14 2.85 -3.87
N LYS A 75 11.12 4.16 -3.63
CA LYS A 75 12.31 5.00 -3.73
C LYS A 75 13.39 4.55 -2.75
N GLU A 76 13.02 4.33 -1.50
CA GLU A 76 13.95 3.88 -0.46
C GLU A 76 14.55 2.50 -0.78
N LEU A 77 13.75 1.57 -1.30
CA LEU A 77 14.19 0.19 -1.54
C LEU A 77 14.95 0.01 -2.87
N LYS A 78 14.56 0.73 -3.93
CA LYS A 78 15.04 0.51 -5.31
C LYS A 78 15.63 1.75 -5.99
N GLY A 79 15.46 2.94 -5.41
CA GLY A 79 15.95 4.19 -5.97
C GLY A 79 15.02 4.83 -7.01
N ASP A 80 15.51 5.92 -7.62
CA ASP A 80 14.70 6.80 -8.46
C ASP A 80 14.24 6.16 -9.79
N GLU A 81 14.98 5.17 -10.33
CA GLU A 81 14.60 4.50 -11.59
C GLU A 81 13.31 3.68 -11.42
N ALA A 82 13.21 2.90 -10.34
CA ALA A 82 12.00 2.14 -10.02
C ALA A 82 10.83 3.07 -9.66
N LEU A 83 11.11 4.18 -8.96
CA LEU A 83 10.10 5.19 -8.68
C LEU A 83 9.54 5.81 -9.97
N ALA A 84 10.38 6.16 -10.94
CA ALA A 84 9.94 6.74 -12.21
C ALA A 84 8.99 5.78 -12.94
N LYS A 85 9.35 4.49 -13.02
CA LYS A 85 8.47 3.46 -13.59
C LYS A 85 7.14 3.33 -12.84
N TYR A 86 7.18 3.34 -11.50
CA TYR A 86 5.95 3.34 -10.71
C TYR A 86 5.05 4.53 -11.05
N GLN A 87 5.63 5.72 -11.18
CA GLN A 87 4.89 6.93 -11.50
C GLN A 87 4.23 6.85 -12.88
N GLU A 88 4.90 6.23 -13.87
CA GLU A 88 4.31 5.93 -15.18
C GLU A 88 3.12 4.97 -15.04
N TYR A 89 3.30 3.82 -14.38
CA TYR A 89 2.22 2.85 -14.15
C TYR A 89 1.06 3.43 -13.32
N LEU A 90 1.37 4.28 -12.34
CA LEU A 90 0.36 4.96 -11.54
C LEU A 90 -0.44 5.96 -12.37
N ALA A 91 0.20 6.71 -13.28
CA ALA A 91 -0.51 7.62 -14.17
C ALA A 91 -1.47 6.87 -15.10
N ASP A 92 -1.04 5.74 -15.67
CA ASP A 92 -1.85 4.90 -16.56
C ASP A 92 -3.03 4.24 -15.82
N THR A 93 -2.77 3.66 -14.65
CA THR A 93 -3.81 3.03 -13.81
C THR A 93 -4.78 4.07 -13.25
N LYS A 94 -4.30 5.23 -12.82
CA LYS A 94 -5.15 6.36 -12.42
C LYS A 94 -6.11 6.77 -13.53
N ALA A 95 -5.64 6.91 -14.77
CA ALA A 95 -6.49 7.29 -15.89
C ALA A 95 -7.62 6.29 -16.14
N SER A 96 -7.34 4.99 -16.02
CA SER A 96 -8.34 3.91 -16.19
C SER A 96 -9.28 3.73 -14.99
N HIS A 97 -8.91 4.22 -13.81
CA HIS A 97 -9.70 4.13 -12.58
C HIS A 97 -10.34 5.46 -12.14
N THR A 98 -10.19 6.52 -12.95
CA THR A 98 -10.90 7.78 -12.74
C THR A 98 -12.35 7.61 -13.18
N ARG A 99 -13.29 7.84 -12.27
CA ARG A 99 -14.73 7.80 -12.54
C ARG A 99 -15.17 9.02 -13.35
N ALA A 100 -16.37 8.95 -13.91
CA ALA A 100 -16.95 10.07 -14.68
C ALA A 100 -17.15 11.36 -13.85
N ASP A 101 -17.23 11.25 -12.52
CA ASP A 101 -17.29 12.38 -11.59
C ASP A 101 -15.90 12.94 -11.21
N GLY A 102 -14.82 12.41 -11.82
CA GLY A 102 -13.44 12.81 -11.55
C GLY A 102 -12.82 12.16 -10.32
N PHE A 103 -13.57 11.30 -9.60
CA PHE A 103 -13.02 10.58 -8.46
C PHE A 103 -12.01 9.52 -8.88
N VAL A 104 -10.93 9.40 -8.13
CA VAL A 104 -9.85 8.43 -8.34
C VAL A 104 -9.79 7.51 -7.13
N GLY A 105 -9.97 6.19 -7.34
CA GLY A 105 -9.68 5.19 -6.31
C GLY A 105 -8.17 4.99 -6.19
N TRP A 106 -7.54 5.73 -5.28
CA TRP A 106 -6.09 5.81 -5.17
C TRP A 106 -5.46 4.51 -4.69
N GLU A 107 -6.13 3.79 -3.78
CA GLU A 107 -5.67 2.46 -3.34
C GLU A 107 -5.54 1.51 -4.54
N LYS A 108 -6.63 1.40 -5.32
CA LYS A 108 -6.70 0.47 -6.45
C LYS A 108 -5.66 0.80 -7.53
N ALA A 109 -5.51 2.08 -7.86
CA ALA A 109 -4.51 2.53 -8.82
C ALA A 109 -3.08 2.23 -8.33
N ALA A 110 -2.75 2.59 -7.08
CA ALA A 110 -1.44 2.32 -6.48
C ALA A 110 -1.12 0.83 -6.40
N ARG A 111 -2.10 0.00 -6.01
CA ARG A 111 -1.93 -1.46 -5.93
C ARG A 111 -1.66 -2.07 -7.31
N LEU A 112 -2.38 -1.63 -8.34
CA LEU A 112 -2.18 -2.12 -9.71
C LEU A 112 -0.84 -1.66 -10.28
N ALA A 113 -0.42 -0.42 -10.01
CA ALA A 113 0.90 0.07 -10.42
C ALA A 113 2.04 -0.70 -9.75
N LEU A 114 1.91 -0.99 -8.45
CA LEU A 114 2.87 -1.81 -7.70
C LEU A 114 2.92 -3.25 -8.25
N LYS A 115 1.77 -3.79 -8.67
CA LYS A 115 1.70 -5.10 -9.32
C LYS A 115 2.40 -5.11 -10.67
N GLN A 116 2.26 -4.06 -11.47
CA GLN A 116 2.97 -3.94 -12.75
C GLN A 116 4.49 -3.89 -12.57
N LEU A 117 5.00 -3.18 -11.55
CA LEU A 117 6.43 -3.19 -11.19
C LEU A 117 6.95 -4.57 -10.77
N ARG A 118 6.09 -5.41 -10.19
CA ARG A 118 6.47 -6.78 -9.88
C ARG A 118 6.45 -7.64 -11.14
N ASP A 119 5.40 -7.52 -11.94
CA ASP A 119 5.20 -8.33 -13.13
C ASP A 119 6.24 -8.01 -14.24
N ASP A 120 6.80 -6.79 -14.27
CA ASP A 120 7.92 -6.41 -15.14
C ASP A 120 9.31 -6.82 -14.59
N GLY A 121 9.37 -7.35 -13.36
CA GLY A 121 10.58 -7.81 -12.68
C GLY A 121 11.40 -6.72 -12.00
N THR A 122 10.93 -5.47 -11.94
CA THR A 122 11.60 -4.39 -11.20
C THR A 122 11.56 -4.64 -9.69
N LEU A 123 10.48 -5.22 -9.18
CA LEU A 123 10.33 -5.70 -7.80
C LEU A 123 10.20 -7.23 -7.78
N THR A 124 10.74 -7.87 -6.75
CA THR A 124 10.34 -9.25 -6.43
C THR A 124 8.95 -9.26 -5.79
N LYS A 125 8.33 -10.44 -5.72
CA LYS A 125 7.05 -10.61 -5.04
C LYS A 125 7.15 -10.21 -3.56
N GLU A 126 8.22 -10.61 -2.88
CA GLU A 126 8.44 -10.34 -1.47
C GLU A 126 8.62 -8.83 -1.21
N GLU A 127 9.32 -8.13 -2.10
CA GLU A 127 9.51 -6.68 -2.02
C GLU A 127 8.19 -5.95 -2.23
N ALA A 128 7.39 -6.37 -3.22
CA ALA A 128 6.09 -5.78 -3.50
C ALA A 128 5.09 -6.03 -2.35
N ASP A 129 5.05 -7.24 -1.80
CA ASP A 129 4.22 -7.59 -0.63
C ASP A 129 4.65 -6.78 0.61
N LYS A 130 5.95 -6.57 0.81
CA LYS A 130 6.50 -5.76 1.91
C LYS A 130 6.10 -4.29 1.76
N ILE A 131 6.33 -3.69 0.59
CA ILE A 131 5.95 -2.30 0.30
C ILE A 131 4.46 -2.10 0.52
N HIS A 132 3.63 -3.02 -0.01
CA HIS A 132 2.19 -2.98 0.17
C HIS A 132 1.78 -3.01 1.66
N SER A 133 2.33 -3.96 2.42
CA SER A 133 2.01 -4.13 3.84
C SER A 133 2.41 -2.91 4.68
N GLU A 134 3.63 -2.39 4.49
CA GLU A 134 4.15 -1.23 5.22
C GLU A 134 3.37 0.05 4.86
N ALA A 135 3.07 0.26 3.58
CA ALA A 135 2.29 1.41 3.13
C ALA A 135 0.84 1.33 3.65
N PHE A 136 0.21 0.15 3.62
CA PHE A 136 -1.15 -0.05 4.12
C PHE A 136 -1.23 0.28 5.60
N ASP A 137 -0.38 -0.31 6.43
CA ASP A 137 -0.37 -0.05 7.87
C ASP A 137 0.09 1.38 8.20
N GLY A 138 0.97 1.97 7.40
CA GLY A 138 1.43 3.36 7.55
C GLY A 138 0.36 4.39 7.22
N ALA A 139 -0.59 4.04 6.34
CA ALA A 139 -1.65 4.94 5.87
C ALA A 139 -2.88 5.01 6.78
N GLN A 140 -2.97 4.15 7.80
CA GLN A 140 -4.11 4.04 8.69
C GLN A 140 -4.25 5.28 9.59
N LEU A 141 -5.32 6.05 9.39
CA LEU A 141 -5.67 7.27 10.12
C LEU A 141 -6.77 7.04 11.15
N ASP A 142 -7.55 5.97 11.03
CA ASP A 142 -8.61 5.60 11.97
C ASP A 142 -8.31 4.29 12.72
N ASP A 143 -9.30 3.71 13.41
CA ASP A 143 -9.15 2.46 14.15
C ASP A 143 -9.42 1.19 13.30
N ASN A 144 -9.96 1.34 12.09
CA ASN A 144 -10.32 0.23 11.21
C ASN A 144 -9.13 -0.25 10.38
N LYS A 145 -8.37 -1.20 10.93
CA LYS A 145 -7.17 -1.73 10.28
C LYS A 145 -7.42 -2.66 9.10
N ASP A 146 -8.66 -2.87 8.67
CA ASP A 146 -8.99 -3.84 7.63
C ASP A 146 -9.17 -3.20 6.24
N ALA A 147 -9.40 -1.89 6.17
CA ALA A 147 -9.62 -1.16 4.93
C ALA A 147 -8.85 0.17 4.91
N LEU A 148 -8.71 0.76 3.71
CA LEU A 148 -8.33 2.15 3.55
C LEU A 148 -9.57 2.91 3.09
N PHE A 149 -9.85 4.02 3.74
CA PHE A 149 -10.98 4.86 3.40
C PHE A 149 -10.60 6.07 2.56
N ASP A 150 -11.52 6.45 1.68
CA ASP A 150 -11.40 7.64 0.85
C ASP A 150 -11.96 8.88 1.59
N SER A 151 -12.01 10.01 0.89
CA SER A 151 -12.59 11.25 1.41
C SER A 151 -14.08 11.40 1.11
N ARG A 152 -14.73 10.39 0.51
CA ARG A 152 -16.13 10.46 0.09
C ARG A 152 -17.05 9.86 1.13
N GLY A 153 -17.96 10.68 1.62
CA GLY A 153 -19.07 10.24 2.44
C GLY A 153 -19.83 11.41 3.01
N GLY A 154 -20.91 11.10 3.72
CA GLY A 154 -21.69 12.11 4.43
C GLY A 154 -21.09 12.46 5.80
N PRO A 155 -21.56 13.54 6.45
CA PRO A 155 -21.27 13.78 7.86
C PRO A 155 -21.66 12.58 8.72
N GLY A 156 -20.69 12.02 9.46
CA GLY A 156 -20.89 10.84 10.31
C GLY A 156 -20.80 9.50 9.58
N ASP A 157 -20.38 9.49 8.32
CA ASP A 157 -20.08 8.26 7.60
C ASP A 157 -18.80 7.62 8.17
N PRO A 158 -18.86 6.39 8.72
CA PRO A 158 -17.70 5.74 9.30
C PRO A 158 -16.67 5.31 8.24
N THR A 159 -16.98 5.41 6.94
CA THR A 159 -16.05 5.11 5.85
C THR A 159 -15.32 6.35 5.33
N VAL A 160 -15.32 7.45 6.08
CA VAL A 160 -14.54 8.66 5.76
C VAL A 160 -13.44 8.81 6.81
N ALA A 161 -12.22 8.47 6.42
CA ALA A 161 -11.04 8.68 7.25
C ALA A 161 -10.14 9.73 6.60
N VAL A 162 -10.28 10.96 7.10
CA VAL A 162 -9.44 12.09 6.69
C VAL A 162 -8.75 12.69 7.91
N ALA A 163 -7.48 13.05 7.73
CA ALA A 163 -6.72 13.78 8.74
C ALA A 163 -6.12 15.04 8.12
N LYS A 164 -5.70 15.99 8.97
CA LYS A 164 -4.89 17.11 8.51
C LYS A 164 -3.61 16.57 7.90
N ARG A 165 -3.21 17.13 6.77
CA ARG A 165 -2.06 16.65 6.00
C ARG A 165 -0.78 16.53 6.84
N ASP A 166 -0.47 17.57 7.61
CA ASP A 166 0.76 17.60 8.41
C ASP A 166 0.76 16.52 9.51
N ASP A 167 -0.38 16.32 10.18
CA ASP A 167 -0.55 15.30 11.22
C ASP A 167 -0.47 13.89 10.61
N ALA A 168 -1.13 13.68 9.47
CA ALA A 168 -1.10 12.42 8.73
C ALA A 168 0.32 12.04 8.30
N MET A 169 1.08 13.00 7.75
CA MET A 169 2.47 12.80 7.35
C MET A 169 3.37 12.49 8.53
N GLN A 170 3.23 13.22 9.64
CA GLN A 170 4.03 12.98 10.83
C GLN A 170 3.79 11.58 11.39
N ASN A 171 2.53 11.15 11.46
CA ASN A 171 2.16 9.82 11.93
C ASN A 171 2.68 8.72 10.99
N ALA A 172 2.54 8.90 9.68
CA ALA A 172 3.04 7.94 8.71
C ALA A 172 4.57 7.82 8.75
N GLN A 173 5.28 8.95 8.83
CA GLN A 173 6.75 8.95 8.96
C GLN A 173 7.23 8.24 10.22
N ALA A 174 6.56 8.47 11.36
CA ALA A 174 6.90 7.77 12.60
C ALA A 174 6.77 6.24 12.42
N ARG A 175 5.69 5.77 11.80
CA ARG A 175 5.50 4.34 11.50
C ARG A 175 6.56 3.78 10.55
N LEU A 176 6.90 4.52 9.49
CA LEU A 176 7.94 4.08 8.55
C LEU A 176 9.32 3.97 9.21
N VAL A 177 9.67 4.92 10.09
CA VAL A 177 10.90 4.84 10.89
C VAL A 177 10.89 3.60 11.78
N ASP A 178 9.76 3.30 12.41
CA ASP A 178 9.62 2.10 13.24
C ASP A 178 9.73 0.80 12.44
N PHE A 179 9.15 0.75 11.22
CA PHE A 179 9.33 -0.39 10.31
C PHE A 179 10.79 -0.55 9.86
N ALA A 180 11.46 0.56 9.50
CA ALA A 180 12.87 0.54 9.09
C ALA A 180 13.79 0.13 10.24
N ALA A 181 13.47 0.53 11.47
CA ALA A 181 14.18 0.12 12.68
C ALA A 181 13.85 -1.32 13.13
N GLY A 182 12.80 -1.93 12.57
CA GLY A 182 12.29 -3.24 13.00
C GLY A 182 11.71 -3.23 14.43
N THR A 183 11.35 -2.06 14.96
CA THR A 183 10.69 -1.94 16.28
C THR A 183 9.25 -2.43 16.23
N ILE A 184 8.62 -2.29 15.06
CA ILE A 184 7.31 -2.86 14.74
C ILE A 184 7.40 -3.66 13.44
N ALA A 185 6.53 -4.65 13.29
CA ALA A 185 6.38 -5.40 12.04
C ALA A 185 5.03 -5.05 11.40
N ALA A 186 5.02 -4.82 10.09
CA ALA A 186 3.78 -4.64 9.35
C ALA A 186 2.98 -5.96 9.36
N VAL A 187 1.66 -5.84 9.44
CA VAL A 187 0.74 -6.96 9.24
C VAL A 187 0.91 -7.43 7.79
N SER A 188 1.28 -8.69 7.62
CA SER A 188 1.52 -9.25 6.29
C SER A 188 0.24 -9.24 5.47
N ARG A 189 0.24 -8.43 4.39
CA ARG A 189 -0.86 -8.27 3.44
C ARG A 189 -0.33 -8.53 2.04
N PRO A 190 -0.57 -9.72 1.45
CA PRO A 190 -0.07 -10.02 0.12
C PRO A 190 -0.70 -9.07 -0.90
N LEU A 191 0.09 -8.65 -1.88
CA LEU A 191 -0.33 -7.74 -2.94
C LEU A 191 -1.42 -8.37 -3.82
N ASP A 192 -1.35 -9.68 -4.05
CA ASP A 192 -2.37 -10.44 -4.80
C ASP A 192 -3.54 -10.93 -3.93
N GLY A 193 -3.70 -10.41 -2.71
CA GLY A 193 -4.86 -10.73 -1.87
C GLY A 193 -6.18 -10.45 -2.60
N ASP A 194 -7.19 -11.29 -2.39
CA ASP A 194 -8.53 -11.02 -2.90
C ASP A 194 -9.20 -9.98 -2.00
N TYR A 195 -9.05 -8.70 -2.35
CA TYR A 195 -9.66 -7.57 -1.65
C TYR A 195 -11.08 -7.27 -2.16
N SER A 196 -11.72 -8.18 -2.93
CA SER A 196 -13.07 -7.97 -3.45
C SER A 196 -14.12 -7.74 -2.35
N GLN A 197 -13.82 -8.11 -1.11
CA GLN A 197 -14.71 -7.90 0.03
C GLN A 197 -14.71 -6.46 0.57
N TYR A 198 -13.71 -5.65 0.22
CA TYR A 198 -13.51 -4.28 0.74
C TYR A 198 -13.62 -3.18 -0.34
N ASP A 199 -13.92 -3.54 -1.61
CA ASP A 199 -14.21 -2.57 -2.67
C ASP A 199 -15.59 -1.93 -2.41
N HIS A 200 -15.63 -0.97 -1.47
CA HIS A 200 -16.82 -0.17 -1.14
C HIS A 200 -17.14 0.88 -2.23
N GLY A 201 -16.30 0.96 -3.27
CA GLY A 201 -16.37 1.92 -4.36
C GLY A 201 -17.39 1.56 -5.45
N GLY A 202 -18.65 1.26 -5.10
CA GLY A 202 -19.66 1.06 -6.13
C GLY A 202 -21.04 0.65 -5.62
N ALA A 203 -22.01 1.55 -5.77
CA ALA A 203 -23.41 1.19 -5.92
C ALA A 203 -23.58 0.33 -7.19
N GLY A 204 -23.31 -0.96 -7.06
CA GLY A 204 -23.36 -1.94 -8.13
C GLY A 204 -23.67 -3.29 -7.52
N THR A 205 -24.95 -3.60 -7.43
CA THR A 205 -25.53 -4.95 -7.32
C THR A 205 -24.56 -6.09 -7.63
N SER A 206 -24.06 -6.76 -6.60
CA SER A 206 -23.60 -8.15 -6.69
C SER A 206 -24.10 -8.95 -5.48
N LEU A 207 -25.43 -8.96 -5.33
CA LEU A 207 -26.15 -9.99 -4.59
C LEU A 207 -26.27 -11.21 -5.50
N LEU A 208 -25.18 -11.96 -5.65
CA LEU A 208 -25.24 -13.36 -6.06
C LEU A 208 -24.40 -14.19 -5.08
N SER A 209 -24.72 -14.04 -3.79
CA SER A 209 -24.54 -15.15 -2.86
C SER A 209 -25.60 -16.18 -3.22
N SER A 210 -25.15 -17.24 -3.90
CA SER A 210 -25.94 -18.41 -4.26
C SER A 210 -26.31 -19.17 -2.98
N THR A 211 -27.35 -18.67 -2.29
CA THR A 211 -28.07 -19.47 -1.31
C THR A 211 -28.85 -20.52 -2.09
N SER A 212 -28.42 -21.77 -1.98
CA SER A 212 -29.18 -22.91 -2.44
C SER A 212 -30.59 -22.84 -1.83
N VAL A 213 -31.59 -22.85 -2.69
CA VAL A 213 -33.00 -22.90 -2.33
C VAL A 213 -33.24 -24.26 -1.66
N GLY A 214 -33.15 -24.27 -0.33
CA GLY A 214 -33.68 -25.33 0.50
C GLY A 214 -35.20 -25.20 0.51
N GLU A 215 -35.85 -26.10 -0.21
CA GLU A 215 -37.27 -26.36 -0.18
C GLU A 215 -37.73 -26.54 1.29
N SER A 216 -38.55 -25.63 1.80
CA SER A 216 -39.20 -25.80 3.11
C SER A 216 -40.57 -25.16 3.13
N ALA A 217 -41.55 -26.06 3.00
CA ALA A 217 -42.81 -26.14 3.72
C ALA A 217 -43.65 -24.86 3.90
N SER A 218 -44.81 -24.88 3.25
CA SER A 218 -45.97 -24.03 3.52
C SER A 218 -46.37 -24.06 5.01
N GLY A 219 -46.28 -22.92 5.68
CA GLY A 219 -46.82 -22.69 7.01
C GLY A 219 -46.89 -21.20 7.35
N ASN A 220 -48.04 -20.58 7.10
CA ASN A 220 -48.46 -19.32 7.73
C ASN A 220 -49.27 -19.68 9.00
N PRO A 221 -49.51 -18.79 10.00
CA PRO A 221 -49.20 -17.35 10.08
C PRO A 221 -48.85 -16.81 11.52
N VAL A 222 -48.85 -15.48 11.65
CA VAL A 222 -49.12 -14.66 12.86
C VAL A 222 -47.96 -14.36 13.80
N ASP A 223 -46.98 -13.59 13.34
CA ASP A 223 -46.39 -12.51 14.12
C ASP A 223 -45.90 -11.43 13.15
N GLY A 224 -46.32 -10.18 13.39
CA GLY A 224 -46.22 -9.07 12.44
C GLY A 224 -44.79 -8.57 12.24
N ALA A 225 -44.56 -7.86 11.14
CA ALA A 225 -43.31 -7.15 10.86
C ALA A 225 -42.97 -6.22 12.05
N SER A 226 -42.00 -6.62 12.86
CA SER A 226 -41.58 -5.97 14.11
C SER A 226 -41.59 -4.44 14.01
N GLY A 227 -42.32 -3.67 14.81
CA GLY A 227 -42.94 -3.99 16.10
C GLY A 227 -42.75 -2.82 17.06
N PHE A 228 -43.07 -1.58 16.63
CA PHE A 228 -42.98 -0.39 17.47
C PHE A 228 -44.26 -0.21 18.29
N LEU A 229 -44.10 -0.37 19.60
CA LEU A 229 -45.14 -0.16 20.61
C LEU A 229 -45.15 1.33 21.03
N TYR A 230 -45.94 2.18 20.40
CA TYR A 230 -46.14 3.56 20.85
C TYR A 230 -47.08 3.60 22.06
N LYS A 231 -46.64 4.23 23.17
CA LYS A 231 -47.50 4.62 24.28
C LYS A 231 -47.86 6.10 24.12
N PRO A 232 -49.15 6.50 24.13
CA PRO A 232 -49.51 7.91 24.20
C PRO A 232 -49.24 8.48 25.60
N VAL A 233 -48.60 9.64 25.66
CA VAL A 233 -48.53 10.50 26.85
C VAL A 233 -49.84 11.27 26.99
N SER A 234 -50.40 11.26 28.20
CA SER A 234 -51.55 12.08 28.62
C SER A 234 -51.13 13.50 28.98
#